data_AF-A0A1I0LVG6-F1
#
_entry.id   AF-A0A1I0LVG6-F1
#
_cell.length_a   1.000
_cell.length_b   1.000
_cell.length_c   1.000
_cell.angle_alpha   90.00
_cell.angle_beta   90.00
_cell.angle_gamma   90.00
#
_symmetry.space_group_name_H-M   'P 1'
#
loop_
_entity.id
_entity.type
_entity.pdbx_description
1 polymer ?
#
loop_
_entity_poly.entity_id
_entity_poly.type
_entity_poly.pdbx_seq_one_letter_code
_entity_poly.pdbx_strand_id
1 'polypeptide(L)'
;MTVSPLTLTTRNARLEDLVDLLRHQQAHKVDVVVHSDQIRAAGTRLQLIGTPPLLKQTGVTTTAGLYLPTSVCDQGVADKLRIPPQYLRRLRTERPALYDANVNGWLEDLDRRFLLRALHHGGGGEGVARAFLSDSYRILDNLDVLMAALDGVRRSGAQVQIDGCDLTERRMYVRVVCEQIRALAPDLLGEYRSPFTGASGADNPFVFAGFVISNSETGCGAFSIVPRLLVQVCRNGLTIPVDALRHIHLGGRMDEGVVRWSDDTRRKNLDLVAAQARDAVATFLDLGYVRAKLQELTGLARTPLADPSRTIELVAKRLAFGEEQQEQILAHFIRGADLSAGGVMHAVTSVAQTLPNADVAADMEGQAVRALQLAATGR
;
A
#
# COMPACT_ATOMS: atom_id res chain seq x y z
N MET A 1 -6.02 -22.14 26.62
CA MET A 1 -6.37 -20.93 25.85
C MET A 1 -5.66 -21.03 24.51
N THR A 2 -6.40 -21.32 23.45
CA THR A 2 -5.88 -21.34 22.08
C THR A 2 -5.53 -19.91 21.69
N VAL A 3 -4.24 -19.61 21.58
CA VAL A 3 -3.76 -18.28 21.19
C VAL A 3 -4.06 -18.11 19.70
N SER A 4 -4.88 -17.12 19.35
CA SER A 4 -5.22 -16.79 17.96
C SER A 4 -3.97 -16.37 17.18
N PRO A 5 -3.84 -16.73 15.90
CA PRO A 5 -2.73 -16.29 15.06
C PRO A 5 -2.69 -14.75 14.98
N LEU A 6 -1.48 -14.18 14.96
CA LEU A 6 -1.27 -12.74 14.80
C LEU A 6 -1.84 -12.28 13.47
N THR A 7 -2.87 -11.44 13.50
CA THR A 7 -3.43 -10.82 12.30
C THR A 7 -2.44 -9.80 11.73
N LEU A 8 -2.07 -9.97 10.47
CA LEU A 8 -1.09 -9.10 9.78
C LEU A 8 -1.74 -8.12 8.82
N THR A 9 -2.89 -8.49 8.25
CA THR A 9 -3.50 -7.79 7.13
C THR A 9 -4.98 -7.57 7.37
N THR A 10 -5.55 -6.59 6.67
CA THR A 10 -6.99 -6.35 6.62
C THR A 10 -7.37 -5.66 5.30
N ARG A 11 -8.60 -5.85 4.84
CA ARG A 11 -9.12 -5.28 3.58
C ARG A 11 -10.48 -4.63 3.85
N ASN A 12 -10.67 -3.42 3.33
CA ASN A 12 -11.90 -2.64 3.45
C ASN A 12 -12.37 -2.48 4.92
N ALA A 13 -11.41 -2.35 5.84
CA ALA A 13 -11.67 -2.18 7.25
C ALA A 13 -12.14 -0.76 7.58
N ARG A 14 -12.84 -0.61 8.71
CA ARG A 14 -13.09 0.71 9.30
C ARG A 14 -11.81 1.23 9.95
N LEU A 15 -11.74 2.54 10.19
CA LEU A 15 -10.56 3.14 10.83
C LEU A 15 -10.28 2.53 12.20
N GLU A 16 -11.33 2.30 13.01
CA GLU A 16 -11.21 1.71 14.36
C GLU A 16 -10.52 0.34 14.31
N ASP A 17 -10.97 -0.52 13.40
CA ASP A 17 -10.43 -1.87 13.22
C ASP A 17 -8.95 -1.83 12.78
N LEU A 18 -8.58 -0.87 11.91
CA LEU A 18 -7.19 -0.65 11.50
C LEU A 18 -6.34 -0.17 12.69
N VAL A 19 -6.81 0.80 13.46
CA VAL A 19 -6.07 1.36 14.61
C VAL A 19 -5.83 0.29 15.67
N ASP A 20 -6.83 -0.54 15.96
CA ASP A 20 -6.70 -1.64 16.92
C ASP A 20 -5.71 -2.70 16.44
N LEU A 21 -5.76 -3.06 15.15
CA LEU A 21 -4.78 -3.95 14.54
C LEU A 21 -3.35 -3.40 14.64
N LEU A 22 -3.14 -2.13 14.29
CA LEU A 22 -1.83 -1.48 14.35
C LEU A 22 -1.31 -1.37 15.79
N ARG A 23 -2.17 -1.06 16.76
CA ARG A 23 -1.82 -1.07 18.20
C ARG A 23 -1.42 -2.48 18.66
N HIS A 24 -2.16 -3.50 18.23
CA HIS A 24 -1.83 -4.88 18.54
C HIS A 24 -0.47 -5.29 17.97
N GLN A 25 -0.19 -4.95 16.70
CA GLN A 25 1.13 -5.20 16.10
C GLN A 25 2.24 -4.41 16.80
N GLN A 26 2.01 -3.14 17.15
CA GLN A 26 2.98 -2.31 17.88
C GLN A 26 3.34 -2.92 19.25
N ALA A 27 2.34 -3.45 19.98
CA ALA A 27 2.56 -4.12 21.25
C ALA A 27 3.47 -5.37 21.10
N HIS A 28 3.29 -6.12 20.01
CA HIS A 28 4.05 -7.33 19.71
C HIS A 28 5.37 -7.09 18.97
N LYS A 29 5.69 -5.83 18.65
CA LYS A 29 6.83 -5.47 17.81
C LYS A 29 8.17 -5.88 18.40
N VAL A 30 9.01 -6.50 17.58
CA VAL A 30 10.41 -6.83 17.84
C VAL A 30 11.22 -6.32 16.66
N ASP A 31 11.76 -5.11 16.79
CA ASP A 31 12.69 -4.53 15.82
C ASP A 31 14.10 -4.64 16.41
N VAL A 32 14.98 -5.40 15.75
CA VAL A 32 16.32 -5.69 16.27
C VAL A 32 17.34 -5.64 15.15
N VAL A 33 18.44 -4.91 15.40
CA VAL A 33 19.62 -4.96 14.55
C VAL A 33 20.43 -6.17 14.97
N VAL A 34 20.60 -7.11 14.05
CA VAL A 34 21.22 -8.41 14.27
C VAL A 34 22.42 -8.56 13.36
N HIS A 35 23.50 -9.11 13.92
CA HIS A 35 24.66 -9.49 13.13
C HIS A 35 24.38 -10.81 12.39
N SER A 36 25.04 -11.05 11.27
CA SER A 36 24.84 -12.26 10.43
C SER A 36 25.02 -13.57 11.21
N ASP A 37 26.01 -13.64 12.10
CA ASP A 37 26.28 -14.79 13.00
C ASP A 37 25.19 -15.04 14.06
N GLN A 38 24.30 -14.06 14.29
CA GLN A 38 23.16 -14.16 15.20
C GLN A 38 21.88 -14.63 14.49
N ILE A 39 21.95 -14.92 13.19
CA ILE A 39 20.80 -15.32 12.37
C ILE A 39 21.06 -16.71 11.80
N ARG A 40 20.09 -17.60 11.93
CA ARG A 40 20.15 -18.93 11.31
C ARG A 40 18.82 -19.29 10.68
N ALA A 41 18.81 -19.77 9.44
CA ALA A 41 17.66 -20.44 8.87
C ALA A 41 17.51 -21.86 9.44
N ALA A 42 16.35 -22.16 10.02
CA ALA A 42 16.05 -23.45 10.62
C ALA A 42 14.60 -23.85 10.33
N GLY A 43 14.41 -24.90 9.55
CA GLY A 43 13.09 -25.36 9.14
C GLY A 43 12.30 -24.30 8.39
N THR A 44 12.94 -23.50 7.53
CA THR A 44 12.40 -22.31 6.83
C THR A 44 12.02 -21.12 7.73
N ARG A 45 12.37 -21.15 9.01
CA ARG A 45 12.24 -20.00 9.92
C ARG A 45 13.56 -19.26 10.01
N LEU A 46 13.50 -17.98 10.41
CA LEU A 46 14.68 -17.26 10.87
C LEU A 46 14.78 -17.39 12.39
N GLN A 47 15.85 -18.01 12.86
CA GLN A 47 16.22 -18.12 14.26
C GLN A 47 17.15 -16.96 14.63
N LEU A 48 16.77 -16.20 15.64
CA LEU A 48 17.65 -15.22 16.27
C LEU A 48 18.33 -15.83 17.50
N ILE A 49 19.65 -15.75 17.57
CA ILE A 49 20.49 -16.37 18.60
C ILE A 49 21.31 -15.28 19.30
N GLY A 50 21.31 -15.29 20.64
CA GLY A 50 22.17 -14.40 21.42
C GLY A 50 21.90 -12.91 21.24
N THR A 51 20.69 -12.54 20.80
CA THR A 51 20.30 -11.14 20.60
C THR A 51 19.90 -10.49 21.93
N PRO A 52 20.27 -9.22 22.17
CA PRO A 52 19.95 -8.54 23.42
C PRO A 52 18.43 -8.30 23.53
N PRO A 53 17.83 -8.50 24.71
CA PRO A 53 16.40 -8.27 24.87
C PRO A 53 16.05 -6.79 24.68
N LEU A 54 14.84 -6.53 24.18
CA LEU A 54 14.32 -5.17 24.05
C LEU A 54 13.70 -4.72 25.38
N LEU A 55 14.20 -3.61 25.90
CA LEU A 55 13.61 -2.93 27.05
C LEU A 55 12.50 -1.99 26.54
N LYS A 56 11.25 -2.28 26.92
CA LYS A 56 10.10 -1.41 26.70
C LYS A 56 9.61 -0.87 28.03
N GLN A 57 8.82 0.21 27.99
CA GLN A 57 8.14 0.73 29.19
C GLN A 57 7.25 -0.34 29.86
N THR A 58 6.76 -1.31 29.09
CA THR A 58 5.89 -2.40 29.55
C THR A 58 6.66 -3.64 30.03
N GLY A 59 8.00 -3.63 29.98
CA GLY A 59 8.83 -4.73 30.45
C GLY A 59 9.94 -5.14 29.49
N VAL A 60 10.46 -6.35 29.69
CA VAL A 60 11.56 -6.91 28.90
C VAL A 60 10.98 -7.89 27.88
N THR A 61 11.29 -7.68 26.60
CA THR A 61 10.87 -8.57 25.51
C THR A 61 12.08 -9.33 24.97
N THR A 62 12.07 -10.66 25.09
CA THR A 62 13.10 -11.51 24.49
C THR A 62 13.02 -11.42 22.96
N THR A 63 14.16 -11.15 22.34
CA THR A 63 14.32 -11.06 20.88
C THR A 63 14.77 -12.39 20.25
N ALA A 64 15.51 -13.20 21.01
CA ALA A 64 15.93 -14.53 20.57
C ALA A 64 14.70 -15.44 20.43
N GLY A 65 14.67 -16.24 19.36
CA GLY A 65 13.52 -17.08 19.05
C GLY A 65 13.42 -17.44 17.57
N LEU A 66 12.39 -18.22 17.23
CA LEU A 66 12.06 -18.59 15.86
C LEU A 66 10.99 -17.65 15.32
N TYR A 67 11.23 -17.16 14.10
CA TYR A 67 10.31 -16.27 13.38
C TYR A 67 9.99 -16.85 12.01
N LEU A 68 8.69 -16.93 11.70
CA LEU A 68 8.21 -17.28 10.38
C LEU A 68 8.30 -16.07 9.43
N PRO A 69 9.10 -16.13 8.35
CA PRO A 69 9.16 -15.06 7.36
C PRO A 69 7.85 -14.89 6.61
N THR A 70 7.42 -13.63 6.47
CA THR A 70 6.42 -13.22 5.48
C THR A 70 7.01 -13.24 4.07
N SER A 71 6.15 -13.07 3.06
CA SER A 71 6.60 -12.95 1.66
C SER A 71 7.56 -11.77 1.45
N VAL A 72 7.33 -10.68 2.20
CA VAL A 72 8.17 -9.47 2.19
C VAL A 72 9.51 -9.72 2.87
N CYS A 73 9.53 -10.46 3.97
CA CYS A 73 10.76 -10.85 4.63
C CYS A 73 11.61 -11.76 3.74
N ASP A 74 11.03 -12.79 3.11
CA ASP A 74 11.75 -13.66 2.18
C ASP A 74 12.34 -12.88 1.00
N GLN A 75 11.61 -11.88 0.47
CA GLN A 75 12.14 -10.98 -0.55
C GLN A 75 13.35 -10.17 -0.03
N GLY A 76 13.26 -9.64 1.19
CA GLY A 76 14.38 -8.96 1.84
C GLY A 76 15.61 -9.88 2.03
N VAL A 77 15.40 -11.13 2.46
CA VAL A 77 16.47 -12.14 2.58
C VAL A 77 17.12 -12.39 1.22
N ALA A 78 16.29 -12.65 0.20
CA ALA A 78 16.77 -12.85 -1.17
C ALA A 78 17.61 -11.67 -1.67
N ASP A 79 17.12 -10.44 -1.51
CA ASP A 79 17.81 -9.23 -1.96
C ASP A 79 19.13 -8.99 -1.22
N LYS A 80 19.15 -9.20 0.10
CA LYS A 80 20.34 -8.94 0.94
C LYS A 80 21.42 -10.01 0.81
N LEU A 81 21.03 -11.25 0.56
CA LEU A 81 21.92 -12.37 0.32
C LEU A 81 22.21 -12.60 -1.18
N ARG A 82 21.63 -11.76 -2.06
CA ARG A 82 21.76 -11.85 -3.52
C ARG A 82 21.33 -13.21 -4.10
N ILE A 83 20.31 -13.81 -3.49
CA ILE A 83 19.69 -15.05 -3.95
C ILE A 83 18.53 -14.66 -4.89
N PRO A 84 18.38 -15.29 -6.08
CA PRO A 84 17.22 -15.03 -6.93
C PRO A 84 15.90 -15.32 -6.18
N PRO A 85 14.96 -14.36 -6.08
CA PRO A 85 13.79 -14.47 -5.20
C PRO A 85 12.85 -15.61 -5.57
N GLN A 86 12.66 -15.86 -6.87
CA GLN A 86 11.87 -17.00 -7.35
C GLN A 86 12.49 -18.35 -6.95
N TYR A 87 13.82 -18.43 -6.98
CA TYR A 87 14.54 -19.63 -6.57
C TYR A 87 14.39 -19.87 -5.07
N LEU A 88 14.59 -18.85 -4.23
CA LEU A 88 14.44 -18.96 -2.78
C LEU A 88 13.00 -19.38 -2.39
N ARG A 89 11.99 -18.78 -3.03
CA ARG A 89 10.58 -19.14 -2.84
C ARG A 89 10.31 -20.59 -3.22
N ARG A 90 10.88 -21.07 -4.33
CA ARG A 90 10.76 -22.48 -4.76
C ARG A 90 11.38 -23.43 -3.74
N LEU A 91 12.59 -23.13 -3.26
CA LEU A 91 13.26 -23.95 -2.24
C LEU A 91 12.43 -24.06 -0.96
N ARG A 92 11.84 -22.96 -0.50
CA ARG A 92 11.02 -22.93 0.71
C ARG A 92 9.89 -23.96 0.68
N THR A 93 9.24 -24.12 -0.47
CA THR A 93 8.10 -25.04 -0.64
C THR A 93 8.54 -26.46 -1.00
N GLU A 94 9.47 -26.60 -1.95
CA GLU A 94 9.80 -27.89 -2.56
C GLU A 94 10.99 -28.59 -1.90
N ARG A 95 11.94 -27.83 -1.36
CA ARG A 95 13.20 -28.34 -0.77
C ARG A 95 13.60 -27.54 0.49
N PRO A 96 12.83 -27.62 1.60
CA PRO A 96 13.08 -26.82 2.81
C PRO A 96 14.51 -26.91 3.37
N ALA A 97 15.13 -28.09 3.34
CA ALA A 97 16.52 -28.26 3.79
C ALA A 97 17.53 -27.47 2.93
N LEU A 98 17.27 -27.33 1.62
CA LEU A 98 18.11 -26.50 0.75
C LEU A 98 17.87 -25.01 0.97
N TYR A 99 16.66 -24.59 1.34
CA TYR A 99 16.41 -23.21 1.76
C TYR A 99 17.31 -22.87 2.95
N ASP A 100 17.29 -23.71 4.00
CA ASP A 100 18.09 -23.48 5.20
C ASP A 100 19.59 -23.46 4.87
N ALA A 101 20.08 -24.43 4.09
CA ALA A 101 21.48 -24.49 3.69
C ALA A 101 21.92 -23.28 2.85
N ASN A 102 21.07 -22.80 1.93
CA ASN A 102 21.38 -21.62 1.12
C ASN A 102 21.46 -20.37 2.00
N VAL A 103 20.43 -20.10 2.80
CA VAL A 103 20.39 -18.90 3.64
C VAL A 103 21.55 -18.91 4.64
N ASN A 104 21.81 -20.04 5.29
CA ASN A 104 22.92 -20.16 6.24
C ASN A 104 24.28 -20.00 5.58
N GLY A 105 24.53 -20.67 4.45
CA GLY A 105 25.81 -20.56 3.75
C GLY A 105 26.13 -19.11 3.34
N TRP A 106 25.13 -18.36 2.87
CA TRP A 106 25.33 -16.94 2.57
C TRP A 106 25.47 -16.07 3.81
N LEU A 107 24.88 -16.42 4.95
CA LEU A 107 25.05 -15.68 6.20
C LEU A 107 26.42 -15.91 6.84
N GLU A 108 26.98 -17.11 6.74
CA GLU A 108 28.29 -17.49 7.30
C GLU A 108 29.44 -16.66 6.71
N ASP A 109 29.42 -16.41 5.41
CA ASP A 109 30.46 -15.64 4.72
C ASP A 109 30.30 -14.11 4.87
N LEU A 110 29.23 -13.66 5.53
CA LEU A 110 28.92 -12.26 5.71
C LEU A 110 29.35 -11.77 7.09
N ASP A 111 30.02 -10.62 7.13
CA ASP A 111 30.30 -9.85 8.35
C ASP A 111 29.54 -8.51 8.26
N ARG A 112 28.23 -8.56 8.51
CA ARG A 112 27.37 -7.36 8.42
C ARG A 112 26.15 -7.47 9.31
N ARG A 113 25.57 -6.30 9.60
CA ARG A 113 24.33 -6.18 10.35
C ARG A 113 23.12 -5.99 9.44
N PHE A 114 22.00 -6.50 9.90
CA PHE A 114 20.69 -6.35 9.29
C PHE A 114 19.69 -5.87 10.31
N LEU A 115 18.67 -5.16 9.86
CA LEU A 115 17.50 -4.88 10.66
C LEU A 115 16.46 -5.97 10.38
N LEU A 116 16.16 -6.79 11.39
CA LEU A 116 15.00 -7.67 11.35
C LEU A 116 13.82 -6.95 12.01
N ARG A 117 12.73 -6.81 11.25
CA ARG A 117 11.45 -6.33 11.77
C ARG A 117 10.53 -7.53 11.97
N ALA A 118 10.16 -7.79 13.21
CA ALA A 118 9.37 -8.94 13.59
C ALA A 118 8.23 -8.60 14.55
N LEU A 119 7.32 -9.54 14.72
CA LEU A 119 6.31 -9.55 15.78
C LEU A 119 6.55 -10.82 16.61
N HIS A 120 6.72 -10.69 17.92
CA HIS A 120 6.74 -11.87 18.78
C HIS A 120 5.33 -12.44 18.93
N HIS A 121 5.24 -13.72 19.26
CA HIS A 121 3.99 -14.31 19.74
C HIS A 121 4.00 -14.30 21.27
N GLY A 122 2.99 -13.67 21.88
CA GLY A 122 2.85 -13.72 23.34
C GLY A 122 2.74 -15.18 23.82
N GLY A 123 3.47 -15.54 24.88
CA GLY A 123 3.40 -16.88 25.47
C GLY A 123 4.35 -17.94 24.88
N GLY A 124 5.42 -17.54 24.18
CA GLY A 124 6.51 -18.45 23.78
C GLY A 124 6.31 -19.22 22.47
N GLY A 125 5.32 -18.82 21.67
CA GLY A 125 5.13 -19.35 20.31
C GLY A 125 6.08 -18.73 19.28
N GLU A 126 6.06 -19.28 18.07
CA GLU A 126 6.80 -18.78 16.91
C GLU A 126 6.35 -17.36 16.55
N GLY A 127 7.30 -16.42 16.43
CA GLY A 127 7.03 -15.06 15.99
C GLY A 127 6.87 -14.97 14.47
N VAL A 128 6.59 -13.78 13.97
CA VAL A 128 6.53 -13.48 12.53
C VAL A 128 7.64 -12.52 12.17
N ALA A 129 8.50 -12.86 11.22
CA ALA A 129 9.46 -11.95 10.62
C ALA A 129 8.79 -11.24 9.44
N ARG A 130 8.55 -9.93 9.58
CA ARG A 130 7.82 -9.12 8.58
C ARG A 130 8.74 -8.54 7.50
N ALA A 131 9.98 -8.22 7.85
CA ALA A 131 10.92 -7.62 6.92
C ALA A 131 12.38 -7.88 7.33
N PHE A 132 13.25 -8.04 6.32
CA PHE A 132 14.69 -8.19 6.46
C PHE A 132 15.39 -7.07 5.68
N LEU A 133 15.94 -6.08 6.40
CA LEU A 133 16.34 -4.78 5.85
C LEU A 133 17.82 -4.47 6.16
N SER A 134 18.35 -3.41 5.57
CA SER A 134 19.65 -2.87 6.01
C SER A 134 19.51 -2.29 7.42
N ASP A 135 20.57 -2.37 8.22
CA ASP A 135 20.67 -1.75 9.54
C ASP A 135 20.53 -0.21 9.50
N SER A 136 20.75 0.42 8.35
CA SER A 136 20.52 1.85 8.11
C SER A 136 19.06 2.24 7.79
N TYR A 137 18.16 1.25 7.65
CA TYR A 137 16.75 1.53 7.33
C TYR A 137 16.08 2.34 8.44
N ARG A 138 15.46 3.44 8.05
CA ARG A 138 14.75 4.33 8.98
C ARG A 138 13.31 3.89 9.10
N ILE A 139 12.99 3.37 10.27
CA ILE A 139 11.65 2.93 10.61
C ILE A 139 10.73 4.15 10.72
N LEU A 140 9.64 4.11 9.98
CA LEU A 140 8.51 5.00 10.14
C LEU A 140 7.25 4.13 10.29
N ASP A 141 6.82 3.95 11.54
CA ASP A 141 5.76 3.00 11.89
C ASP A 141 4.39 3.49 11.38
N ASN A 142 3.59 2.55 10.87
CA ASN A 142 2.26 2.84 10.31
C ASN A 142 1.33 3.54 11.32
N LEU A 143 1.35 3.11 12.60
CA LEU A 143 0.52 3.72 13.64
C LEU A 143 0.87 5.19 13.85
N ASP A 144 2.16 5.50 14.00
CA ASP A 144 2.62 6.86 14.27
C ASP A 144 2.33 7.79 13.08
N VAL A 145 2.54 7.30 11.86
CA VAL A 145 2.21 8.02 10.62
C VAL A 145 0.72 8.27 10.50
N LEU A 146 -0.10 7.26 10.78
CA LEU A 146 -1.55 7.38 10.72
C LEU A 146 -2.03 8.47 11.69
N MET A 147 -1.57 8.42 12.94
CA MET A 147 -1.95 9.39 13.96
C MET A 147 -1.50 10.81 13.59
N ALA A 148 -0.26 10.98 13.10
CA ALA A 148 0.27 12.27 12.66
C ALA A 148 -0.50 12.83 11.45
N ALA A 149 -0.78 11.99 10.45
CA ALA A 149 -1.50 12.40 9.25
C ALA A 149 -2.95 12.79 9.58
N LEU A 150 -3.67 11.99 10.38
CA LEU A 150 -5.03 12.31 10.82
C LEU A 150 -5.09 13.58 11.66
N ASP A 151 -4.07 13.84 12.48
CA ASP A 151 -3.98 15.08 13.23
C ASP A 151 -3.77 16.29 12.29
N GLY A 152 -2.93 16.15 11.26
CA GLY A 152 -2.80 17.15 10.18
C GLY A 152 -4.11 17.43 9.45
N VAL A 153 -4.85 16.37 9.10
CA VAL A 153 -6.19 16.47 8.50
C VAL A 153 -7.14 17.21 9.43
N ARG A 154 -7.20 16.84 10.71
CA ARG A 154 -8.05 17.52 11.71
C ARG A 154 -7.70 19.01 11.85
N ARG A 155 -6.41 19.35 11.89
CA ARG A 155 -5.92 20.74 11.99
C ARG A 155 -6.22 21.58 10.75
N SER A 156 -6.47 20.97 9.59
CA SER A 156 -6.90 21.69 8.38
C SER A 156 -8.32 22.28 8.51
N GLY A 157 -9.14 21.75 9.42
CA GLY A 157 -10.56 22.10 9.55
C GLY A 157 -11.48 21.46 8.51
N ALA A 158 -10.94 20.69 7.55
CA ALA A 158 -11.75 19.98 6.56
C ALA A 158 -12.60 18.88 7.20
N GLN A 159 -13.89 18.84 6.85
CA GLN A 159 -14.78 17.77 7.28
C GLN A 159 -14.67 16.59 6.31
N VAL A 160 -13.92 15.57 6.74
CA VAL A 160 -13.66 14.38 5.93
C VAL A 160 -14.25 13.12 6.56
N GLN A 161 -14.44 12.10 5.74
CA GLN A 161 -14.81 10.76 6.14
C GLN A 161 -13.75 9.78 5.64
N ILE A 162 -13.53 8.72 6.41
CA ILE A 162 -12.68 7.59 5.99
C ILE A 162 -13.62 6.52 5.45
N ASP A 163 -13.53 6.22 4.16
CA ASP A 163 -14.42 5.26 3.51
C ASP A 163 -13.80 3.87 3.31
N GLY A 164 -12.52 3.68 3.68
CA GLY A 164 -11.92 2.37 3.79
C GLY A 164 -10.44 2.39 4.17
N CYS A 165 -10.04 1.37 4.90
CA CYS A 165 -8.67 1.12 5.33
C CYS A 165 -8.20 -0.26 4.87
N ASP A 166 -6.95 -0.36 4.41
CA ASP A 166 -6.29 -1.63 4.12
C ASP A 166 -4.92 -1.70 4.78
N LEU A 167 -4.55 -2.89 5.21
CA LEU A 167 -3.20 -3.22 5.63
C LEU A 167 -2.76 -4.50 4.93
N THR A 168 -1.65 -4.42 4.20
CA THR A 168 -0.96 -5.58 3.64
C THR A 168 0.36 -5.79 4.37
N GLU A 169 1.06 -6.89 4.09
CA GLU A 169 2.44 -7.06 4.57
C GLU A 169 3.39 -5.96 4.05
N ARG A 170 3.00 -5.29 2.96
CA ARG A 170 3.80 -4.27 2.28
C ARG A 170 3.45 -2.86 2.72
N ARG A 171 2.16 -2.52 2.77
CA ARG A 171 1.69 -1.14 2.86
C ARG A 171 0.38 -1.02 3.63
N MET A 172 0.22 0.13 4.28
CA MET A 172 -1.05 0.63 4.79
C MET A 172 -1.66 1.60 3.77
N TYR A 173 -2.98 1.54 3.58
CA TYR A 173 -3.75 2.47 2.78
C TYR A 173 -4.95 3.00 3.58
N VAL A 174 -5.13 4.31 3.62
CA VAL A 174 -6.29 4.96 4.23
C VAL A 174 -6.93 5.89 3.22
N ARG A 175 -8.13 5.51 2.78
CA ARG A 175 -8.91 6.26 1.81
C ARG A 175 -9.80 7.29 2.52
N VAL A 176 -9.66 8.54 2.09
CA VAL A 176 -10.35 9.69 2.68
C VAL A 176 -11.20 10.37 1.60
N VAL A 177 -12.40 10.80 1.96
CA VAL A 177 -13.32 11.56 1.09
C VAL A 177 -13.85 12.79 1.83
N CYS A 178 -14.08 13.87 1.09
CA CYS A 178 -14.74 15.07 1.56
C CYS A 178 -15.98 15.33 0.69
N GLU A 179 -17.16 14.91 1.19
CA GLU A 179 -18.41 15.02 0.42
C GLU A 179 -18.88 16.47 0.22
N GLN A 180 -18.38 17.40 1.05
CA GLN A 180 -18.66 18.84 0.92
C GLN A 180 -18.01 19.45 -0.33
N ILE A 181 -16.86 18.91 -0.74
CA ILE A 181 -16.16 19.33 -1.95
C ILE A 181 -16.55 18.37 -3.07
N ARG A 182 -17.60 18.76 -3.79
CA ARG A 182 -18.17 17.98 -4.90
C ARG A 182 -18.28 18.80 -6.18
N ALA A 183 -18.13 18.14 -7.31
CA ALA A 183 -18.31 18.73 -8.62
C ALA A 183 -19.18 17.83 -9.50
N LEU A 184 -19.92 18.46 -10.41
CA LEU A 184 -20.63 17.76 -11.47
C LEU A 184 -19.63 17.35 -12.55
N ALA A 185 -19.73 16.11 -13.01
CA ALA A 185 -18.92 15.52 -14.08
C ALA A 185 -19.83 14.79 -15.11
N PRO A 186 -20.85 15.45 -15.69
CA PRO A 186 -21.79 14.83 -16.63
C PRO A 186 -21.05 14.30 -17.86
N ASP A 187 -19.98 14.98 -18.27
CA ASP A 187 -19.20 14.62 -19.43
C ASP A 187 -18.32 13.39 -19.23
N LEU A 188 -18.09 13.02 -17.96
CA LEU A 188 -17.37 11.82 -17.58
C LEU A 188 -18.34 10.65 -17.28
N LEU A 189 -19.53 10.95 -16.77
CA LEU A 189 -20.43 9.97 -16.19
C LEU A 189 -21.74 9.76 -16.97
N GLY A 190 -22.02 10.57 -17.99
CA GLY A 190 -23.32 10.60 -18.68
C GLY A 190 -23.70 9.26 -19.31
N GLU A 191 -22.75 8.60 -19.97
CA GLU A 191 -22.97 7.29 -20.61
C GLU A 191 -22.64 6.11 -19.68
N TYR A 192 -22.04 6.39 -18.51
CA TYR A 192 -21.56 5.36 -17.61
C TYR A 192 -22.68 4.80 -16.73
N ARG A 193 -22.71 3.47 -16.57
CA ARG A 193 -23.55 2.75 -15.61
C ARG A 193 -22.70 2.01 -14.59
N SER A 194 -23.14 1.99 -13.34
CA SER A 194 -22.45 1.22 -12.30
C SER A 194 -22.53 -0.29 -12.62
N PRO A 195 -21.40 -1.01 -12.77
CA PRO A 195 -21.40 -2.44 -13.01
C PRO A 195 -21.85 -3.26 -11.79
N PHE A 196 -22.06 -2.62 -10.64
CA PHE A 196 -22.51 -3.23 -9.39
C PHE A 196 -24.02 -3.10 -9.18
N THR A 197 -24.60 -1.95 -9.55
CA THR A 197 -26.00 -1.63 -9.23
C THR A 197 -26.86 -1.32 -10.45
N GLY A 198 -26.25 -1.10 -11.63
CA GLY A 198 -26.95 -0.65 -12.84
C GLY A 198 -27.37 0.82 -12.83
N ALA A 199 -27.13 1.55 -11.73
CA ALA A 199 -27.46 2.97 -11.61
C ALA A 199 -26.74 3.80 -12.68
N SER A 200 -27.45 4.76 -13.28
CA SER A 200 -26.92 5.63 -14.32
C SER A 200 -26.12 6.77 -13.72
N GLY A 201 -24.92 7.03 -14.28
CA GLY A 201 -24.12 8.19 -13.93
C GLY A 201 -24.77 9.50 -14.36
N ALA A 202 -25.61 9.49 -15.41
CA ALA A 202 -26.40 10.66 -15.82
C ALA A 202 -27.37 11.14 -14.72
N ASP A 203 -27.90 10.22 -13.90
CA ASP A 203 -28.86 10.56 -12.85
C ASP A 203 -28.16 11.18 -11.62
N ASN A 204 -26.89 10.81 -11.39
CA ASN A 204 -26.08 11.29 -10.26
C ASN A 204 -24.63 11.54 -10.67
N PRO A 205 -24.35 12.55 -11.52
CA PRO A 205 -23.04 12.78 -12.12
C PRO A 205 -22.11 13.54 -11.17
N PHE A 206 -22.06 13.16 -9.90
CA PHE A 206 -21.20 13.79 -8.90
C PHE A 206 -19.91 13.00 -8.69
N VAL A 207 -18.83 13.77 -8.52
CA VAL A 207 -17.59 13.29 -7.94
C VAL A 207 -17.27 14.06 -6.67
N PHE A 208 -16.67 13.39 -5.71
CA PHE A 208 -16.22 13.97 -4.45
C PHE A 208 -14.69 14.04 -4.41
N ALA A 209 -14.16 15.10 -3.82
CA ALA A 209 -12.73 15.21 -3.56
C ALA A 209 -12.31 14.23 -2.46
N GLY A 210 -11.07 13.78 -2.53
CA GLY A 210 -10.49 12.94 -1.50
C GLY A 210 -8.99 12.75 -1.72
N PHE A 211 -8.41 11.89 -0.90
CA PHE A 211 -7.04 11.45 -1.06
C PHE A 211 -6.83 10.08 -0.42
N VAL A 212 -5.71 9.44 -0.75
CA VAL A 212 -5.26 8.19 -0.13
C VAL A 212 -3.96 8.47 0.60
N ILE A 213 -3.93 8.21 1.89
CA ILE A 213 -2.71 8.16 2.68
C ILE A 213 -2.14 6.76 2.56
N SER A 214 -0.85 6.62 2.25
CA SER A 214 -0.17 5.33 2.32
C SER A 214 1.20 5.42 2.97
N ASN A 215 1.59 4.32 3.63
CA ASN A 215 2.91 4.17 4.22
C ASN A 215 3.38 2.72 4.12
N SER A 216 4.70 2.52 4.09
CA SER A 216 5.32 1.21 4.23
C SER A 216 6.35 1.25 5.33
N GLU A 217 6.25 0.31 6.24
CA GLU A 217 7.22 0.13 7.31
C GLU A 217 8.13 -1.10 7.05
N THR A 218 7.89 -1.82 5.96
CA THR A 218 8.64 -3.02 5.55
C THR A 218 9.55 -2.75 4.34
N GLY A 219 9.84 -1.47 4.03
CA GLY A 219 10.72 -1.06 2.95
C GLY A 219 10.11 -1.16 1.54
N CYS A 220 8.80 -1.38 1.42
CA CYS A 220 8.11 -1.51 0.13
C CYS A 220 7.60 -0.17 -0.43
N GLY A 221 7.92 0.97 0.18
CA GLY A 221 7.47 2.28 -0.26
C GLY A 221 7.79 3.37 0.75
N ALA A 222 7.50 4.61 0.39
CA ALA A 222 7.60 5.74 1.29
C ALA A 222 6.20 6.25 1.66
N PHE A 223 6.13 7.07 2.71
CA PHE A 223 4.93 7.83 3.01
C PHE A 223 4.50 8.67 1.79
N SER A 224 3.20 8.63 1.49
CA SER A 224 2.62 9.47 0.45
C SER A 224 1.15 9.81 0.72
N ILE A 225 0.74 10.95 0.16
CA ILE A 225 -0.65 11.37 0.08
C ILE A 225 -0.97 11.60 -1.39
N VAL A 226 -1.90 10.82 -1.93
CA VAL A 226 -2.28 10.83 -3.34
C VAL A 226 -3.69 11.38 -3.48
N PRO A 227 -3.94 12.46 -4.25
CA PRO A 227 -5.29 12.95 -4.49
C PRO A 227 -6.14 11.90 -5.20
N ARG A 228 -7.44 11.88 -4.91
CA ARG A 228 -8.39 10.99 -5.57
C ARG A 228 -9.74 11.67 -5.79
N LEU A 229 -10.44 11.25 -6.83
CA LEU A 229 -11.84 11.59 -7.08
C LEU A 229 -12.69 10.35 -6.81
N LEU A 230 -13.71 10.47 -5.96
CA LEU A 230 -14.65 9.39 -5.68
C LEU A 230 -15.92 9.60 -6.52
N VAL A 231 -16.19 8.68 -7.44
CA VAL A 231 -17.40 8.71 -8.28
C VAL A 231 -18.60 8.25 -7.46
N GLN A 232 -19.67 9.06 -7.37
CA GLN A 232 -20.83 8.75 -6.52
C GLN A 232 -21.52 7.43 -6.90
N VAL A 233 -21.77 7.20 -8.19
CA VAL A 233 -22.65 6.11 -8.65
C VAL A 233 -22.12 4.69 -8.38
N CYS A 234 -20.80 4.54 -8.27
CA CYS A 234 -20.13 3.24 -8.10
C CYS A 234 -19.11 3.23 -6.96
N ARG A 235 -18.89 4.36 -6.29
CA ARG A 235 -17.82 4.58 -5.30
C ARG A 235 -16.42 4.23 -5.82
N ASN A 236 -16.20 4.31 -7.14
CA ASN A 236 -14.89 4.11 -7.74
C ASN A 236 -13.92 5.21 -7.28
N GLY A 237 -12.78 4.82 -6.74
CA GLY A 237 -11.67 5.72 -6.44
C GLY A 237 -10.80 5.92 -7.68
N LEU A 238 -10.77 7.13 -8.22
CA LEU A 238 -9.83 7.52 -9.27
C LEU A 238 -8.68 8.29 -8.62
N THR A 239 -7.55 7.63 -8.40
CA THR A 239 -6.35 8.31 -7.88
C THR A 239 -5.62 9.07 -8.98
N ILE A 240 -4.91 10.13 -8.60
CA ILE A 240 -4.11 10.97 -9.52
C ILE A 240 -2.65 10.94 -9.06
N PRO A 241 -1.89 9.87 -9.35
CA PRO A 241 -0.56 9.67 -8.78
C PRO A 241 0.50 10.70 -9.21
N VAL A 242 0.27 11.40 -10.33
CA VAL A 242 1.17 12.46 -10.82
C VAL A 242 1.23 13.66 -9.89
N ASP A 243 0.17 13.90 -9.12
CA ASP A 243 0.06 15.00 -8.17
C ASP A 243 0.35 14.53 -6.73
N ALA A 244 0.86 13.31 -6.55
CA ALA A 244 1.12 12.73 -5.25
C ALA A 244 2.19 13.50 -4.48
N LEU A 245 1.88 13.87 -3.23
CA LEU A 245 2.90 14.26 -2.28
C LEU A 245 3.66 13.01 -1.83
N ARG A 246 4.93 12.87 -2.23
CA ARG A 246 5.79 11.75 -1.85
C ARG A 246 6.97 12.24 -1.03
N HIS A 247 7.28 11.53 0.05
CA HIS A 247 8.43 11.86 0.87
C HIS A 247 9.44 10.70 0.91
N ILE A 248 10.33 10.66 -0.10
CA ILE A 248 11.32 9.58 -0.29
C ILE A 248 12.28 9.48 0.93
N HIS A 249 12.48 10.58 1.66
CA HIS A 249 13.45 10.68 2.76
C HIS A 249 12.91 10.36 4.16
N LEU A 250 11.60 10.11 4.32
CA LEU A 250 11.01 9.73 5.61
C LEU A 250 10.90 8.21 5.79
N GLY A 251 10.90 7.42 4.70
CA GLY A 251 10.77 5.95 4.74
C GLY A 251 11.52 5.17 3.65
N GLY A 252 12.45 5.81 2.92
CA GLY A 252 13.23 5.20 1.84
C GLY A 252 14.74 5.12 2.11
N ARG A 253 15.49 4.43 1.22
CA ARG A 253 16.97 4.39 1.25
C ARG A 253 17.53 5.80 1.09
N MET A 254 18.20 6.30 2.11
CA MET A 254 19.21 7.36 1.98
C MET A 254 20.59 6.70 1.87
N ASP A 255 21.56 7.44 1.33
CA ASP A 255 22.97 7.06 1.39
C ASP A 255 23.39 6.75 2.84
N GLU A 256 24.24 5.73 2.98
CA GLU A 256 24.65 5.09 4.21
C GLU A 256 25.11 6.09 5.28
N GLY A 257 24.18 6.49 6.15
CA GLY A 257 24.43 7.39 7.28
C GLY A 257 24.40 6.63 8.60
N VAL A 258 25.51 6.62 9.32
CA VAL A 258 25.73 5.95 10.62
C VAL A 258 24.96 6.61 11.79
N VAL A 259 24.27 7.72 11.54
CA VAL A 259 23.66 8.56 12.60
C VAL A 259 22.42 7.91 13.18
N ARG A 260 22.51 7.53 14.47
CA ARG A 260 21.35 7.19 15.30
C ARG A 260 20.62 8.47 15.68
N TRP A 261 19.46 8.70 15.08
CA TRP A 261 18.61 9.84 15.35
C TRP A 261 17.97 9.77 16.74
N SER A 262 17.92 10.91 17.42
CA SER A 262 17.25 11.03 18.72
C SER A 262 15.73 10.94 18.58
N ASP A 263 15.05 10.68 19.69
CA ASP A 263 13.58 10.73 19.75
C ASP A 263 13.05 12.11 19.36
N ASP A 264 13.82 13.18 19.59
CA ASP A 264 13.48 14.52 19.14
C ASP A 264 13.40 14.63 17.61
N THR A 265 14.35 14.05 16.89
CA THR A 265 14.30 14.03 15.43
C THR A 265 13.12 13.19 14.91
N ARG A 266 12.82 12.06 15.56
CA ARG A 266 11.66 11.25 15.20
C ARG A 266 10.35 12.01 15.37
N ARG A 267 10.20 12.72 16.49
CA ARG A 267 9.04 13.58 16.75
C ARG A 267 8.92 14.69 15.70
N LYS A 268 10.00 15.39 15.38
CA LYS A 268 10.01 16.42 14.32
C LYS A 268 9.65 15.86 12.95
N ASN A 269 10.04 14.63 12.64
CA ASN A 269 9.61 13.95 11.42
C ASN A 269 8.10 13.70 11.40
N LEU A 270 7.49 13.30 12.52
CA LEU A 270 6.04 13.15 12.64
C LEU A 270 5.31 14.50 12.58
N ASP A 271 5.86 15.55 13.18
CA ASP A 271 5.34 16.91 13.05
C ASP A 271 5.35 17.38 11.59
N LEU A 272 6.41 17.03 10.84
CA LEU A 272 6.48 17.29 9.40
C LEU A 272 5.41 16.52 8.63
N VAL A 273 5.17 15.24 8.95
CA VAL A 273 4.07 14.45 8.36
C VAL A 273 2.72 15.14 8.61
N ALA A 274 2.47 15.61 9.83
CA ALA A 274 1.23 16.31 10.17
C ALA A 274 1.08 17.65 9.40
N ALA A 275 2.14 18.44 9.31
CA ALA A 275 2.14 19.69 8.55
C ALA A 275 1.88 19.43 7.06
N GLN A 276 2.54 18.42 6.49
CA GLN A 276 2.35 18.00 5.10
C GLN A 276 0.96 17.49 4.82
N ALA A 277 0.39 16.69 5.72
CA ALA A 277 -1.00 16.24 5.59
C ALA A 277 -1.97 17.41 5.58
N ARG A 278 -1.77 18.42 6.46
CA ARG A 278 -2.58 19.64 6.45
C ARG A 278 -2.48 20.39 5.11
N ASP A 279 -1.26 20.56 4.59
CA ASP A 279 -1.03 21.33 3.36
C ASP A 279 -1.55 20.57 2.12
N ALA A 280 -1.39 19.24 2.09
CA ALA A 280 -1.97 18.38 1.07
C ALA A 280 -3.50 18.42 1.09
N VAL A 281 -4.11 18.40 2.28
CA VAL A 281 -5.56 18.53 2.43
C VAL A 281 -6.05 19.87 1.89
N ALA A 282 -5.38 20.97 2.21
CA ALA A 282 -5.74 22.29 1.70
C ALA A 282 -5.65 22.37 0.17
N THR A 283 -4.73 21.62 -0.44
CA THR A 283 -4.54 21.59 -1.90
C THR A 283 -5.55 20.66 -2.60
N PHE A 284 -5.71 19.43 -2.09
CA PHE A 284 -6.49 18.38 -2.75
C PHE A 284 -7.99 18.50 -2.47
N LEU A 285 -8.38 19.11 -1.34
CA LEU A 285 -9.77 19.39 -1.01
C LEU A 285 -10.17 20.82 -1.40
N ASP A 286 -9.75 21.24 -2.59
CA ASP A 286 -10.14 22.51 -3.20
C ASP A 286 -11.03 22.27 -4.44
N LEU A 287 -12.11 23.06 -4.58
CA LEU A 287 -13.04 22.90 -5.69
C LEU A 287 -12.42 23.31 -7.04
N GLY A 288 -11.51 24.29 -7.05
CA GLY A 288 -10.76 24.69 -8.23
C GLY A 288 -9.86 23.57 -8.73
N TYR A 289 -9.12 22.93 -7.82
CA TYR A 289 -8.31 21.74 -8.12
C TYR A 289 -9.16 20.61 -8.72
N VAL A 290 -10.28 20.24 -8.08
CA VAL A 290 -11.18 19.19 -8.59
C VAL A 290 -11.68 19.51 -10.00
N ARG A 291 -12.12 20.75 -10.24
CA ARG A 291 -12.62 21.17 -11.56
C ARG A 291 -11.53 21.11 -12.62
N ALA A 292 -10.32 21.54 -12.31
CA ALA A 292 -9.19 21.46 -13.24
C ALA A 292 -8.89 20.01 -13.62
N LYS A 293 -8.85 19.09 -12.64
CA LYS A 293 -8.59 17.67 -12.90
C LYS A 293 -9.72 17.00 -13.68
N LEU A 294 -10.98 17.36 -13.42
CA LEU A 294 -12.10 16.90 -14.24
C LEU A 294 -11.98 17.35 -15.69
N GLN A 295 -11.63 18.62 -15.93
CA GLN A 295 -11.44 19.14 -17.29
C GLN A 295 -10.34 18.38 -18.04
N GLU A 296 -9.21 18.09 -17.38
CA GLU A 296 -8.13 17.28 -17.96
C GLU A 296 -8.62 15.88 -18.36
N LEU A 297 -9.39 15.21 -17.50
CA LEU A 297 -9.88 13.85 -17.73
C LEU A 297 -10.97 13.80 -18.82
N THR A 298 -11.92 14.72 -18.77
CA THR A 298 -13.07 14.75 -19.67
C THR A 298 -12.68 14.89 -21.14
N GLY A 299 -11.61 15.62 -21.44
CA GLY A 299 -11.13 15.78 -22.81
C GLY A 299 -10.78 14.46 -23.50
N LEU A 300 -10.16 13.53 -22.77
CA LEU A 300 -9.82 12.20 -23.27
C LEU A 300 -10.95 11.18 -23.08
N ALA A 301 -11.74 11.32 -22.01
CA ALA A 301 -12.78 10.35 -21.66
C ALA A 301 -13.80 10.16 -22.78
N ARG A 302 -14.14 11.23 -23.50
CA ARG A 302 -15.15 11.22 -24.57
C ARG A 302 -14.72 10.54 -25.86
N THR A 303 -13.46 10.10 -25.98
CA THR A 303 -13.00 9.46 -27.22
C THR A 303 -13.72 8.12 -27.43
N PRO A 304 -14.51 7.97 -28.51
CA PRO A 304 -15.23 6.72 -28.78
C PRO A 304 -14.26 5.62 -29.22
N LEU A 305 -14.55 4.38 -28.80
CA LEU A 305 -13.75 3.22 -29.17
C LEU A 305 -14.41 2.46 -30.33
N ALA A 306 -13.70 2.33 -31.45
CA ALA A 306 -14.16 1.55 -32.59
C ALA A 306 -14.13 0.03 -32.33
N ASP A 307 -13.11 -0.43 -31.58
CA ASP A 307 -12.94 -1.83 -31.19
C ASP A 307 -12.56 -1.89 -29.70
N PRO A 308 -13.55 -1.95 -28.79
CA PRO A 308 -13.29 -1.95 -27.36
C PRO A 308 -12.47 -3.15 -26.88
N SER A 309 -12.73 -4.34 -27.41
CA SER A 309 -12.03 -5.56 -27.02
C SER A 309 -10.53 -5.46 -27.30
N ARG A 310 -10.17 -5.06 -28.53
CA ARG A 310 -8.77 -4.86 -28.91
C ARG A 310 -8.11 -3.72 -28.14
N THR A 311 -8.87 -2.67 -27.83
CA THR A 311 -8.37 -1.54 -27.02
C THR A 311 -8.03 -2.00 -25.60
N ILE A 312 -8.90 -2.80 -24.97
CA ILE A 312 -8.68 -3.33 -23.63
C ILE A 312 -7.49 -4.30 -23.61
N GLU A 313 -7.33 -5.16 -24.62
CA GLU A 313 -6.13 -6.00 -24.78
C GLU A 313 -4.83 -5.17 -24.83
N LEU A 314 -4.84 -4.08 -25.62
CA LEU A 314 -3.68 -3.18 -25.71
C LEU A 314 -3.39 -2.52 -24.38
N VAL A 315 -4.41 -2.00 -23.70
CA VAL A 315 -4.28 -1.35 -22.39
C VAL A 315 -3.74 -2.34 -21.36
N ALA A 316 -4.34 -3.53 -21.26
CA ALA A 316 -3.91 -4.59 -20.34
C ALA A 316 -2.45 -4.97 -20.56
N LYS A 317 -2.04 -5.16 -21.83
CA LYS A 317 -0.65 -5.46 -22.18
C LYS A 317 0.32 -4.35 -21.80
N ARG A 318 -0.03 -3.08 -22.06
CA ARG A 318 0.84 -1.91 -21.77
C ARG A 318 0.96 -1.60 -20.28
N LEU A 319 -0.07 -1.96 -19.52
CA LEU A 319 -0.14 -1.79 -18.08
C LEU A 319 0.24 -3.06 -17.30
N ALA A 320 0.60 -4.13 -18.00
CA ALA A 320 0.96 -5.43 -17.44
C ALA A 320 -0.15 -6.03 -16.54
N PHE A 321 -1.41 -5.81 -16.90
CA PHE A 321 -2.53 -6.53 -16.31
C PHE A 321 -2.54 -7.99 -16.82
N GLY A 322 -2.76 -8.93 -15.91
CA GLY A 322 -2.85 -10.36 -16.24
C GLY A 322 -4.13 -10.70 -17.01
N GLU A 323 -4.20 -11.93 -17.53
CA GLU A 323 -5.34 -12.42 -18.32
C GLU A 323 -6.67 -12.32 -17.55
N GLU A 324 -6.68 -12.76 -16.29
CA GLU A 324 -7.87 -12.67 -15.43
C GLU A 324 -8.32 -11.21 -15.22
N GLN A 325 -7.38 -10.29 -15.02
CA GLN A 325 -7.69 -8.86 -14.87
C GLN A 325 -8.26 -8.29 -16.17
N GLN A 326 -7.70 -8.66 -17.32
CA GLN A 326 -8.19 -8.23 -18.63
C GLN A 326 -9.64 -8.70 -18.87
N GLU A 327 -9.94 -9.96 -18.56
CA GLU A 327 -11.30 -10.52 -18.67
C GLU A 327 -12.29 -9.78 -17.76
N GLN A 328 -11.89 -9.51 -16.51
CA GLN A 328 -12.72 -8.74 -15.56
C GLN A 328 -12.94 -7.29 -16.03
N ILE A 329 -11.90 -6.64 -16.59
CA ILE A 329 -12.01 -5.28 -17.15
C ILE A 329 -13.01 -5.28 -18.30
N LEU A 330 -12.92 -6.23 -19.23
CA LEU A 330 -13.86 -6.36 -20.33
C LEU A 330 -15.30 -6.58 -19.83
N ALA A 331 -15.50 -7.45 -18.85
CA ALA A 331 -16.81 -7.69 -18.26
C ALA A 331 -17.40 -6.44 -17.60
N HIS A 332 -16.59 -5.69 -16.85
CA HIS A 332 -17.01 -4.44 -16.20
C HIS A 332 -17.24 -3.31 -17.21
N PHE A 333 -16.47 -3.25 -18.29
CA PHE A 333 -16.67 -2.32 -19.40
C PHE A 333 -18.02 -2.55 -20.08
N ILE A 334 -18.36 -3.81 -20.40
CA ILE A 334 -19.65 -4.17 -21.02
C ILE A 334 -20.82 -3.79 -20.11
N ARG A 335 -20.75 -4.10 -18.80
CA ARG A 335 -21.78 -3.70 -17.83
C ARG A 335 -21.85 -2.19 -17.63
N GLY A 336 -20.72 -1.50 -17.79
CA GLY A 336 -20.61 -0.06 -17.70
C GLY A 336 -21.31 0.69 -18.84
N ALA A 337 -21.54 0.03 -19.98
CA ALA A 337 -22.24 0.53 -21.16
C ALA A 337 -21.68 1.84 -21.78
N ASP A 338 -20.48 2.25 -21.38
CA ASP A 338 -19.79 3.41 -21.90
C ASP A 338 -18.73 2.96 -22.91
N LEU A 339 -18.99 3.17 -24.20
CA LEU A 339 -18.13 2.73 -25.32
C LEU A 339 -16.96 3.69 -25.61
N SER A 340 -16.53 4.45 -24.60
CA SER A 340 -15.46 5.44 -24.72
C SER A 340 -14.19 5.02 -23.97
N ALA A 341 -13.13 5.81 -24.13
CA ALA A 341 -11.92 5.70 -23.31
C ALA A 341 -12.21 5.93 -21.81
N GLY A 342 -13.21 6.76 -21.48
CA GLY A 342 -13.73 6.92 -20.12
C GLY A 342 -14.31 5.62 -19.56
N GLY A 343 -15.03 4.86 -20.39
CA GLY A 343 -15.55 3.55 -20.03
C GLY A 343 -14.45 2.56 -19.62
N VAL A 344 -13.30 2.57 -20.32
CA VAL A 344 -12.14 1.73 -19.96
C VAL A 344 -11.57 2.14 -18.60
N MET A 345 -11.44 3.45 -18.34
CA MET A 345 -10.98 3.96 -17.04
C MET A 345 -11.92 3.54 -15.90
N HIS A 346 -13.23 3.65 -16.10
CA HIS A 346 -14.22 3.23 -15.12
C HIS A 346 -14.23 1.71 -14.92
N ALA A 347 -14.01 0.93 -15.98
CA ALA A 347 -13.85 -0.51 -15.88
C ALA A 347 -12.64 -0.87 -15.01
N VAL A 348 -11.47 -0.27 -15.25
CA VAL A 348 -10.25 -0.50 -14.46
C VAL A 348 -10.48 -0.19 -12.97
N THR A 349 -11.03 0.99 -12.66
CA THR A 349 -11.29 1.37 -11.25
C THR A 349 -12.37 0.52 -10.59
N SER A 350 -13.38 0.05 -11.33
CA SER A 350 -14.40 -0.84 -10.78
C SER A 350 -13.89 -2.26 -10.54
N VAL A 351 -13.00 -2.80 -11.39
CA VAL A 351 -12.35 -4.09 -11.13
C VAL A 351 -11.45 -4.00 -9.90
N ALA A 352 -10.69 -2.91 -9.74
CA ALA A 352 -9.83 -2.74 -8.57
C ALA A 352 -10.59 -2.88 -7.24
N GLN A 353 -11.85 -2.45 -7.17
CA GLN A 353 -12.70 -2.61 -5.98
C GLN A 353 -12.98 -4.07 -5.61
N THR A 354 -13.04 -4.98 -6.59
CA THR A 354 -13.39 -6.39 -6.36
C THR A 354 -12.18 -7.24 -5.98
N LEU A 355 -10.97 -6.71 -6.15
CA LEU A 355 -9.74 -7.46 -5.90
C LEU A 355 -9.51 -7.70 -4.40
N PRO A 356 -9.20 -8.95 -3.99
CA PRO A 356 -8.96 -9.28 -2.59
C PRO A 356 -7.61 -8.74 -2.08
N ASN A 357 -6.63 -8.58 -2.97
CA ASN A 357 -5.33 -8.04 -2.62
C ASN A 357 -5.32 -6.50 -2.75
N ALA A 358 -5.16 -5.80 -1.63
CA ALA A 358 -5.18 -4.33 -1.60
C ALA A 358 -4.00 -3.68 -2.34
N ASP A 359 -2.82 -4.31 -2.39
CA ASP A 359 -1.68 -3.77 -3.13
C ASP A 359 -1.97 -3.79 -4.64
N VAL A 360 -2.57 -4.88 -5.15
CA VAL A 360 -2.96 -5.02 -6.56
C VAL A 360 -4.11 -4.06 -6.89
N ALA A 361 -5.11 -3.94 -6.00
CA ALA A 361 -6.19 -2.98 -6.15
C ALA A 361 -5.67 -1.54 -6.24
N ALA A 362 -4.79 -1.13 -5.33
CA ALA A 362 -4.22 0.21 -5.32
C ALA A 362 -3.34 0.50 -6.54
N ASP A 363 -2.57 -0.48 -7.03
CA ASP A 363 -1.80 -0.33 -8.26
C ASP A 363 -2.71 -0.15 -9.47
N MET A 364 -3.78 -0.94 -9.56
CA MET A 364 -4.77 -0.85 -10.64
C MET A 364 -5.52 0.49 -10.63
N GLU A 365 -5.95 0.99 -9.45
CA GLU A 365 -6.51 2.34 -9.29
C GLU A 365 -5.51 3.44 -9.70
N GLY A 366 -4.23 3.26 -9.36
CA GLY A 366 -3.14 4.15 -9.73
C GLY A 366 -2.90 4.26 -11.23
N GLN A 367 -3.26 3.23 -11.98
CA GLN A 367 -3.04 3.16 -13.42
C GLN A 367 -4.26 3.61 -14.25
N ALA A 368 -5.40 3.89 -13.62
CA ALA A 368 -6.65 4.23 -14.32
C ALA A 368 -6.54 5.44 -15.25
N VAL A 369 -5.89 6.54 -14.83
CA VAL A 369 -5.67 7.72 -15.69
C VAL A 369 -4.77 7.37 -16.89
N ARG A 370 -3.80 6.47 -16.69
CA ARG A 370 -2.95 5.99 -17.78
C ARG A 370 -3.72 5.07 -18.72
N ALA A 371 -4.61 4.23 -18.19
CA ALA A 371 -5.52 3.41 -19.00
C ALA A 371 -6.41 4.28 -19.88
N LEU A 372 -6.94 5.39 -19.34
CA LEU A 372 -7.67 6.40 -20.12
C LEU A 372 -6.84 6.95 -21.27
N GLN A 373 -5.61 7.39 -21.00
CA GLN A 373 -4.72 7.97 -22.02
C GLN A 373 -4.36 6.96 -23.12
N LEU A 374 -4.04 5.72 -22.75
CA LEU A 374 -3.74 4.64 -23.68
C LEU A 374 -4.96 4.29 -24.55
N ALA A 375 -6.16 4.20 -23.95
CA ALA A 375 -7.39 3.93 -24.67
C ALA A 375 -7.77 5.06 -25.63
N ALA A 376 -7.59 6.31 -25.24
CA ALA A 376 -7.92 7.48 -26.07
C ALA A 376 -6.95 7.68 -27.25
N THR A 377 -5.68 7.29 -27.10
CA THR A 377 -4.65 7.52 -28.14
C THR A 377 -4.31 6.28 -28.96
N GLY A 378 -4.65 5.08 -28.47
CA GLY A 378 -4.29 3.80 -29.08
C GLY A 378 -2.78 3.51 -29.06
N ARG A 379 -1.97 4.21 -28.25
CA ARG A 379 -0.50 4.15 -28.27
C ARG A 379 0.15 3.97 -26.91
#